data_AF-A0A2X1NL95-F1
#
_entry.id   AF-A0A2X1NL95-F1
#
_cell.length_a   1.000
_cell.length_b   1.000
_cell.length_c   1.000
_cell.angle_alpha   90.00
_cell.angle_beta   90.00
_cell.angle_gamma   90.00
#
_symmetry.space_group_name_H-M   'P 1'
#
loop_
_entity.id
_entity.type
_entity.pdbx_description
1 polymer ?
#
loop_
_entity_poly.entity_id
_entity_poly.type
_entity_poly.pdbx_seq_one_letter_code
_entity_poly.pdbx_strand_id
1 'polypeptide(L)'
;MPRRASALRRMLVSSDKLSNDPMNVIDWVNMFALAVNEENAAGGRVVTAPTNGACGIVPAVLAYYDHFIESVSPDIYTRYFMAAGAIGALYKMNASISGAEVGCQGEVGVACSMAAAGLAELLGGSPEQVCVAAEIGMEHNLGLTCDPVAGQVQVPCIERNAIASVKAINAARMALRRTSAPRVSLDKVIETMYETGKDMNAKYRETSRGGLAIKVQCD
;
A
#
# COMPACT_ATOMS: atom_id res chain seq x y z
N MET A 1 0.40 20.24 -7.13
CA MET A 1 1.34 19.42 -7.93
C MET A 1 0.71 18.99 -9.25
N PRO A 2 1.47 18.90 -10.36
CA PRO A 2 0.94 18.41 -11.63
C PRO A 2 0.61 16.91 -11.57
N ARG A 3 -0.49 16.51 -12.23
CA ARG A 3 -0.91 15.11 -12.36
C ARG A 3 -0.05 14.36 -13.38
N ARG A 4 0.37 13.14 -13.07
CA ARG A 4 1.31 12.31 -13.84
C ARG A 4 0.64 11.07 -14.43
N ALA A 5 -0.41 10.54 -13.79
CA ALA A 5 -0.99 9.25 -14.17
C ALA A 5 -1.51 9.21 -15.61
N SER A 6 -2.15 10.29 -16.08
CA SER A 6 -2.68 10.37 -17.45
C SER A 6 -1.59 10.30 -18.51
N ALA A 7 -0.49 11.03 -18.31
CA ALA A 7 0.64 11.03 -19.24
C ALA A 7 1.34 9.67 -19.25
N LEU A 8 1.56 9.08 -18.06
CA LEU A 8 2.15 7.76 -17.92
C LEU A 8 1.29 6.68 -18.60
N ARG A 9 -0.03 6.69 -18.41
CA ARG A 9 -0.94 5.76 -19.10
C ARG A 9 -0.83 5.85 -20.63
N ARG A 10 -0.77 7.06 -21.20
CA ARG A 10 -0.64 7.23 -22.66
C ARG A 10 0.66 6.63 -23.16
N MET A 11 1.76 6.86 -22.44
CA MET A 11 3.06 6.28 -22.75
C MET A 11 2.99 4.76 -22.71
N LEU A 12 2.53 4.18 -21.60
CA LEU A 12 2.45 2.73 -21.41
C LEU A 12 1.58 2.06 -22.47
N VAL A 13 0.38 2.57 -22.74
CA VAL A 13 -0.50 2.01 -23.79
C VAL A 13 0.16 2.04 -25.18
N SER A 14 0.95 3.08 -25.48
CA SER A 14 1.64 3.18 -26.76
C SER A 14 2.88 2.28 -26.87
N SER A 15 3.56 2.02 -25.76
CA SER A 15 4.83 1.28 -25.73
C SER A 15 4.68 -0.18 -25.31
N ASP A 16 3.53 -0.60 -24.75
CA ASP A 16 3.37 -1.89 -24.07
C ASP A 16 3.77 -3.09 -24.92
N LYS A 17 3.43 -3.07 -26.22
CA LYS A 17 3.74 -4.15 -27.17
C LYS A 17 5.13 -4.06 -27.80
N LEU A 18 5.81 -2.93 -27.62
CA LEU A 18 7.08 -2.61 -28.26
C LEU A 18 8.25 -2.55 -27.27
N SER A 19 7.95 -2.38 -25.98
CA SER A 19 8.95 -2.30 -24.93
C SER A 19 9.45 -3.68 -24.54
N ASN A 20 10.77 -3.85 -24.55
CA ASN A 20 11.44 -5.02 -23.98
C ASN A 20 11.92 -4.76 -22.53
N ASP A 21 11.50 -3.65 -21.91
CA ASP A 21 11.87 -3.34 -20.53
C ASP A 21 11.08 -4.24 -19.56
N PRO A 22 11.75 -5.13 -18.80
CA PRO A 22 11.08 -5.98 -17.84
C PRO A 22 10.39 -5.19 -16.70
N MET A 23 10.77 -3.92 -16.48
CA MET A 23 10.21 -3.06 -15.45
C MET A 23 8.89 -2.38 -15.86
N ASN A 24 8.43 -2.55 -17.11
CA ASN A 24 7.16 -1.99 -17.59
C ASN A 24 5.95 -2.39 -16.70
N VAL A 25 5.98 -3.59 -16.13
CA VAL A 25 4.95 -4.06 -15.17
C VAL A 25 4.89 -3.16 -13.92
N ILE A 26 6.04 -2.72 -13.42
CA ILE A 26 6.12 -1.81 -12.26
C ILE A 26 5.56 -0.44 -12.63
N ASP A 27 5.81 0.04 -13.84
CA ASP A 27 5.27 1.33 -14.30
C ASP A 27 3.74 1.32 -14.41
N TRP A 28 3.14 0.19 -14.82
CA TRP A 28 1.69 0.01 -14.76
C TRP A 28 1.15 0.05 -13.33
N VAL A 29 1.80 -0.65 -12.39
CA VAL A 29 1.42 -0.63 -10.96
C VAL A 29 1.52 0.79 -10.39
N ASN A 30 2.61 1.50 -10.71
CA ASN A 30 2.79 2.90 -10.34
C ASN A 30 1.66 3.75 -10.92
N MET A 31 1.34 3.60 -12.21
CA MET A 31 0.28 4.33 -12.87
C MET A 31 -1.08 4.13 -12.19
N PHE A 32 -1.45 2.90 -11.83
CA PHE A 32 -2.71 2.62 -11.14
C PHE A 32 -2.78 3.33 -9.77
N ALA A 33 -1.73 3.21 -8.96
CA ALA A 33 -1.69 3.85 -7.64
C ALA A 33 -1.68 5.38 -7.74
N LEU A 34 -0.89 5.93 -8.66
CA LEU A 34 -0.84 7.37 -8.94
C LEU A 34 -2.21 7.90 -9.34
N ALA A 35 -2.93 7.20 -10.22
CA ALA A 35 -4.25 7.63 -10.69
C ALA A 35 -5.23 7.82 -9.52
N VAL A 36 -5.29 6.84 -8.61
CA VAL A 36 -6.21 6.89 -7.47
C VAL A 36 -5.81 7.99 -6.48
N ASN A 37 -4.51 8.11 -6.13
CA ASN A 37 -4.07 9.13 -5.19
C ASN A 37 -4.10 10.56 -5.76
N GLU A 38 -3.94 10.73 -7.08
CA GLU A 38 -4.12 12.02 -7.76
C GLU A 38 -5.60 12.43 -7.83
N GLU A 39 -6.53 11.47 -7.90
CA GLU A 39 -7.96 11.74 -7.72
C GLU A 39 -8.28 12.14 -6.28
N ASN A 40 -7.75 11.42 -5.29
CA ASN A 40 -7.87 11.81 -3.87
C ASN A 40 -7.39 13.24 -3.63
N ALA A 41 -6.20 13.58 -4.11
CA ALA A 41 -5.58 14.88 -3.89
C ALA A 41 -6.35 16.04 -4.54
N ALA A 42 -7.18 15.77 -5.55
CA ALA A 42 -8.01 16.78 -6.19
C ALA A 42 -9.45 16.87 -5.62
N GLY A 43 -9.76 16.14 -4.54
CA GLY A 43 -11.10 16.10 -3.96
C GLY A 43 -12.09 15.25 -4.75
N GLY A 44 -11.60 14.34 -5.59
CA GLY A 44 -12.43 13.36 -6.28
C GLY A 44 -13.05 12.33 -5.33
N ARG A 45 -13.93 11.49 -5.87
CA ARG A 45 -14.52 10.39 -5.10
C ARG A 45 -13.50 9.26 -4.91
N VAL A 46 -13.30 8.85 -3.66
CA VAL A 46 -12.39 7.76 -3.31
C VAL A 46 -13.03 6.79 -2.32
N VAL A 47 -12.49 5.58 -2.25
CA VAL A 47 -12.86 4.55 -1.27
C VAL A 47 -11.69 4.38 -0.32
N THR A 48 -11.96 4.37 0.98
CA THR A 48 -10.92 4.20 2.00
C THR A 48 -10.32 2.79 1.94
N ALA A 49 -8.98 2.68 2.04
CA ALA A 49 -8.30 1.38 2.04
C ALA A 49 -6.95 1.39 2.81
N PRO A 50 -6.92 1.56 4.14
CA PRO A 50 -8.06 1.80 5.04
C PRO A 50 -8.36 3.29 5.26
N THR A 51 -7.54 4.20 4.73
CA THR A 51 -7.75 5.66 4.78
C THR A 51 -7.74 6.26 3.38
N ASN A 52 -8.10 7.53 3.26
CA ASN A 52 -7.98 8.28 1.99
C ASN A 52 -6.51 8.45 1.57
N GLY A 53 -5.57 8.54 2.52
CA GLY A 53 -4.14 8.67 2.23
C GLY A 53 -3.52 7.41 1.61
N ALA A 54 -4.10 6.23 1.89
CA ALA A 54 -3.61 4.93 1.44
C ALA A 54 -4.52 4.26 0.39
N CYS A 55 -5.48 4.99 -0.18
CA CYS A 55 -6.55 4.42 -1.00
C CYS A 55 -6.10 3.84 -2.35
N GLY A 56 -4.88 4.14 -2.82
CA GLY A 56 -4.39 3.67 -4.11
C GLY A 56 -3.83 2.24 -4.09
N ILE A 57 -3.40 1.73 -2.95
CA ILE A 57 -2.61 0.48 -2.88
C ILE A 57 -3.48 -0.74 -3.18
N VAL A 58 -4.56 -0.93 -2.42
CA VAL A 58 -5.47 -2.06 -2.57
C VAL A 58 -6.04 -2.17 -4.00
N PRO A 59 -6.56 -1.10 -4.64
CA PRO A 59 -7.03 -1.19 -6.02
C PRO A 59 -5.89 -1.33 -7.04
N ALA A 60 -4.70 -0.75 -6.83
CA ALA A 60 -3.59 -0.90 -7.77
C ALA A 60 -3.10 -2.36 -7.86
N VAL A 61 -3.05 -3.07 -6.74
CA VAL A 61 -2.66 -4.49 -6.70
C VAL A 61 -3.73 -5.38 -7.35
N LEU A 62 -5.02 -5.06 -7.18
CA LEU A 62 -6.10 -5.77 -7.88
C LEU A 62 -6.07 -5.51 -9.39
N ALA A 63 -5.81 -4.26 -9.81
CA ALA A 63 -5.65 -3.89 -11.21
C ALA A 63 -4.42 -4.57 -11.85
N TYR A 64 -3.34 -4.76 -11.10
CA TYR A 64 -2.21 -5.58 -11.53
C TYR A 64 -2.63 -7.03 -11.81
N TYR A 65 -3.41 -7.64 -10.90
CA TYR A 65 -3.92 -8.99 -11.11
C TYR A 65 -4.79 -9.07 -12.35
N ASP A 66 -5.75 -8.15 -12.51
CA ASP A 66 -6.65 -8.06 -13.67
C ASP A 66 -5.88 -7.93 -14.99
N HIS A 67 -4.86 -7.07 -15.01
CA HIS A 67 -4.15 -6.71 -16.23
C HIS A 67 -3.12 -7.75 -16.67
N PHE A 68 -2.43 -8.41 -15.73
CA PHE A 68 -1.27 -9.25 -16.05
C PHE A 68 -1.44 -10.73 -15.73
N ILE A 69 -2.44 -11.12 -14.93
CA ILE A 69 -2.60 -12.50 -14.46
C ILE A 69 -3.89 -13.09 -15.01
N GLU A 70 -5.03 -12.56 -14.58
CA GLU A 70 -6.35 -13.05 -14.97
C GLU A 70 -7.39 -11.96 -14.75
N SER A 71 -8.35 -11.85 -15.67
CA SER A 71 -9.44 -10.87 -15.53
C SER A 71 -10.25 -11.09 -14.26
N VAL A 72 -10.48 -10.01 -13.52
CA VAL A 72 -11.12 -10.04 -12.21
C VAL A 72 -12.63 -10.23 -12.36
N SER A 73 -13.10 -11.43 -12.02
CA SER A 73 -14.53 -11.76 -11.90
C SER A 73 -15.10 -11.34 -10.54
N PRO A 74 -16.44 -11.37 -10.36
CA PRO A 74 -17.06 -11.11 -9.07
C PRO A 74 -16.57 -11.98 -7.91
N ASP A 75 -16.27 -13.25 -8.19
CA ASP A 75 -15.71 -14.16 -7.19
C ASP A 75 -14.28 -13.75 -6.81
N ILE A 76 -13.46 -13.39 -7.80
CA ILE A 76 -12.07 -12.98 -7.61
C ILE A 76 -11.99 -11.72 -6.75
N TYR A 77 -12.71 -10.63 -7.08
CA TYR A 77 -12.63 -9.44 -6.24
C TYR A 77 -13.20 -9.70 -4.84
N THR A 78 -14.21 -10.58 -4.71
CA THR A 78 -14.79 -10.93 -3.41
C THR A 78 -13.74 -11.60 -2.52
N ARG A 79 -13.05 -12.63 -3.02
CA ARG A 79 -11.96 -13.30 -2.29
C ARG A 79 -10.83 -12.34 -1.91
N TYR A 80 -10.41 -11.49 -2.85
CA TYR A 80 -9.40 -10.48 -2.62
C TYR A 80 -9.77 -9.52 -1.47
N PHE A 81 -10.97 -8.93 -1.52
CA PHE A 81 -11.42 -8.00 -0.49
C PHE A 81 -11.72 -8.67 0.84
N MET A 82 -12.13 -9.94 0.87
CA MET A 82 -12.29 -10.70 2.11
C MET A 82 -10.96 -10.93 2.82
N ALA A 83 -9.92 -11.37 2.11
CA ALA A 83 -8.59 -11.54 2.67
C ALA A 83 -7.97 -10.21 3.10
N ALA A 84 -8.02 -9.19 2.24
CA ALA A 84 -7.54 -7.85 2.54
C ALA A 84 -8.28 -7.25 3.76
N GLY A 85 -9.60 -7.38 3.82
CA GLY A 85 -10.44 -6.90 4.91
C GLY A 85 -10.15 -7.60 6.24
N ALA A 86 -9.94 -8.92 6.23
CA ALA A 86 -9.56 -9.68 7.41
C ALA A 86 -8.23 -9.18 8.02
N ILE A 87 -7.21 -8.95 7.19
CA ILE A 87 -5.93 -8.39 7.64
C ILE A 87 -6.11 -6.96 8.19
N GLY A 88 -6.90 -6.12 7.50
CA GLY A 88 -7.22 -4.77 8.00
C GLY A 88 -7.90 -4.79 9.37
N ALA A 89 -8.79 -5.76 9.60
CA ALA A 89 -9.45 -5.95 10.89
C ALA A 89 -8.45 -6.33 11.99
N LEU A 90 -7.47 -7.20 11.72
CA LEU A 90 -6.44 -7.56 12.69
C LEU A 90 -5.63 -6.35 13.18
N TYR A 91 -5.20 -5.47 12.26
CA TYR A 91 -4.53 -4.22 12.65
C TYR A 91 -5.44 -3.28 13.45
N LYS A 92 -6.72 -3.18 13.06
CA LYS A 92 -7.65 -2.29 13.77
C LYS A 92 -7.98 -2.78 15.17
N MET A 93 -8.12 -4.09 15.36
CA MET A 93 -8.46 -4.68 16.66
C MET A 93 -7.29 -4.68 17.64
N ASN A 94 -6.07 -4.92 17.15
CA ASN A 94 -4.90 -5.14 18.00
C ASN A 94 -3.92 -3.96 18.04
N ALA A 95 -4.13 -2.93 17.20
CA ALA A 95 -3.28 -1.75 17.12
C ALA A 95 -4.10 -0.52 16.68
N SER A 96 -3.65 0.19 15.64
CA SER A 96 -4.35 1.32 15.05
C SER A 96 -4.10 1.41 13.55
N ILE A 97 -5.04 2.03 12.84
CA ILE A 97 -4.95 2.37 11.42
C ILE A 97 -4.85 3.90 11.19
N SER A 98 -4.68 4.68 12.26
CA SER A 98 -4.68 6.13 12.22
C SER A 98 -3.26 6.68 12.09
N GLY A 99 -3.03 7.51 11.08
CA GLY A 99 -1.76 8.24 10.88
C GLY A 99 -1.41 9.13 12.08
N ALA A 100 -2.43 9.66 12.76
CA ALA A 100 -2.26 10.47 13.97
C ALA A 100 -1.81 9.67 15.21
N GLU A 101 -2.10 8.36 15.26
CA GLU A 101 -1.80 7.52 16.43
C GLU A 101 -0.48 6.77 16.26
N VAL A 102 -0.26 6.19 15.08
CA VAL A 102 0.87 5.28 14.83
C VAL A 102 1.72 5.66 13.62
N GLY A 103 1.49 6.82 13.00
CA GLY A 103 2.17 7.23 11.77
C GLY A 103 1.67 6.51 10.53
N CYS A 104 2.33 6.74 9.40
CA CYS A 104 1.86 6.28 8.09
C CYS A 104 2.01 4.75 7.91
N GLN A 105 2.77 4.08 8.78
CA GLN A 105 2.72 2.63 8.90
C GLN A 105 1.30 2.11 9.20
N GLY A 106 0.49 2.85 9.96
CA GLY A 106 -0.92 2.50 10.23
C GLY A 106 -1.85 2.69 9.03
N GLU A 107 -1.42 3.42 8.00
CA GLU A 107 -2.23 3.72 6.82
C GLU A 107 -1.68 2.98 5.60
N VAL A 108 -0.55 3.46 5.07
CA VAL A 108 0.13 2.90 3.90
C VAL A 108 0.70 1.52 4.21
N GLY A 109 1.26 1.32 5.41
CA GLY A 109 1.75 0.01 5.83
C GLY A 109 0.63 -1.02 5.95
N VAL A 110 -0.49 -0.64 6.57
CA VAL A 110 -1.67 -1.51 6.68
C VAL A 110 -2.25 -1.82 5.30
N ALA A 111 -2.41 -0.82 4.42
CA ALA A 111 -2.87 -1.04 3.06
C ALA A 111 -1.94 -1.95 2.24
N CYS A 112 -0.61 -1.82 2.41
CA CYS A 112 0.39 -2.72 1.81
C CYS A 112 0.20 -4.16 2.29
N SER A 113 0.01 -4.35 3.60
CA SER A 113 -0.21 -5.65 4.23
C SER A 113 -1.53 -6.29 3.77
N MET A 114 -2.61 -5.50 3.72
CA MET A 114 -3.92 -5.91 3.21
C MET A 114 -3.85 -6.37 1.74
N ALA A 115 -3.21 -5.56 0.88
CA ALA A 115 -3.10 -5.88 -0.54
C ALA A 115 -2.20 -7.11 -0.80
N ALA A 116 -1.13 -7.28 -0.02
CA ALA A 116 -0.26 -8.45 -0.11
C ALA A 116 -1.01 -9.74 0.23
N ALA A 117 -1.82 -9.73 1.29
CA ALA A 117 -2.67 -10.84 1.68
C ALA A 117 -3.75 -11.15 0.64
N GLY A 118 -4.44 -10.12 0.15
CA GLY A 118 -5.42 -10.27 -0.92
C GLY A 118 -4.81 -10.92 -2.16
N LEU A 119 -3.63 -10.47 -2.59
CA LEU A 119 -2.94 -11.05 -3.74
C LEU A 119 -2.47 -12.49 -3.47
N ALA A 120 -1.95 -12.78 -2.27
CA ALA A 120 -1.54 -14.13 -1.90
C ALA A 120 -2.72 -15.11 -1.94
N GLU A 121 -3.90 -14.70 -1.47
CA GLU A 121 -5.16 -15.47 -1.57
C GLU A 121 -5.52 -15.77 -3.03
N LEU A 122 -5.46 -14.75 -3.91
CA LEU A 122 -5.75 -14.95 -5.34
C LEU A 122 -4.75 -15.88 -6.02
N LEU A 123 -3.48 -15.83 -5.62
CA LEU A 123 -2.42 -16.69 -6.15
C LEU A 123 -2.44 -18.11 -5.56
N GLY A 124 -3.46 -18.47 -4.77
CA GLY A 124 -3.64 -19.81 -4.22
C GLY A 124 -2.80 -20.11 -2.98
N GLY A 125 -2.40 -19.08 -2.23
CA GLY A 125 -1.72 -19.24 -0.94
C GLY A 125 -2.61 -19.90 0.11
N SER A 126 -2.00 -20.70 0.98
CA SER A 126 -2.63 -21.14 2.23
C SER A 126 -2.90 -19.96 3.18
N PRO A 127 -3.83 -20.09 4.16
CA PRO A 127 -4.04 -19.06 5.18
C PRO A 127 -2.74 -18.62 5.89
N GLU A 128 -1.83 -19.56 6.13
CA GLU A 128 -0.51 -19.27 6.69
C GLU A 128 0.32 -18.39 5.75
N GLN A 129 0.33 -18.68 4.44
CA GLN A 129 1.04 -17.86 3.46
C GLN A 129 0.40 -16.49 3.26
N VAL A 130 -0.93 -16.37 3.38
CA VAL A 130 -1.64 -15.08 3.39
C VAL A 130 -1.17 -14.23 4.58
N CYS A 131 -1.06 -14.82 5.77
CA CYS A 131 -0.51 -14.15 6.95
C CYS A 131 0.98 -13.78 6.77
N VAL A 132 1.78 -14.63 6.12
CA VAL A 132 3.19 -14.32 5.81
C VAL A 132 3.30 -13.18 4.78
N ALA A 133 2.42 -13.11 3.79
CA ALA A 133 2.40 -12.00 2.84
C ALA A 133 2.04 -10.68 3.53
N ALA A 134 1.04 -10.71 4.41
CA ALA A 134 0.67 -9.58 5.25
C ALA A 134 1.83 -9.13 6.14
N GLU A 135 2.52 -10.08 6.77
CA GLU A 135 3.67 -9.87 7.66
C GLU A 135 4.80 -9.13 6.93
N ILE A 136 5.28 -9.67 5.81
CA ILE A 136 6.32 -9.02 4.97
C ILE A 136 5.85 -7.62 4.51
N GLY A 137 4.58 -7.49 4.12
CA GLY A 137 4.01 -6.22 3.69
C GLY A 137 4.09 -5.12 4.75
N MET A 138 3.88 -5.46 6.03
CA MET A 138 4.01 -4.51 7.13
C MET A 138 5.44 -4.33 7.62
N GLU A 139 6.24 -5.39 7.67
CA GLU A 139 7.64 -5.34 8.11
C GLU A 139 8.42 -4.25 7.35
N HIS A 140 8.21 -4.16 6.03
CA HIS A 140 8.83 -3.15 5.17
C HIS A 140 8.24 -1.73 5.29
N ASN A 141 7.33 -1.49 6.24
CA ASN A 141 6.75 -0.19 6.54
C ASN A 141 6.83 0.18 8.04
N LEU A 142 7.39 -0.67 8.90
CA LEU A 142 7.58 -0.36 10.32
C LEU A 142 8.43 0.90 10.50
N GLY A 143 7.99 1.78 11.39
CA GLY A 143 8.60 3.08 11.68
C GLY A 143 8.25 4.21 10.69
N LEU A 144 7.39 3.96 9.70
CA LEU A 144 7.03 4.97 8.70
C LEU A 144 6.21 6.11 9.33
N THR A 145 6.80 7.30 9.39
CA THR A 145 6.20 8.52 9.96
C THR A 145 5.14 9.15 9.04
N CYS A 146 4.23 9.94 9.59
CA CYS A 146 3.21 10.68 8.82
C CYS A 146 3.41 12.19 8.97
N ASP A 147 4.19 12.79 8.09
CA ASP A 147 4.42 14.24 8.11
C ASP A 147 4.55 14.77 6.67
N PRO A 148 3.41 14.96 5.99
CA PRO A 148 3.39 15.35 4.59
C PRO A 148 3.66 16.84 4.40
N VAL A 149 4.20 17.20 3.23
CA VAL A 149 4.52 18.58 2.87
C VAL A 149 3.25 19.45 2.95
N ALA A 150 3.34 20.56 3.67
CA ALA A 150 2.23 21.49 3.91
C ALA A 150 0.96 20.83 4.48
N GLY A 151 1.07 19.64 5.09
CA GLY A 151 -0.09 18.88 5.60
C GLY A 151 -1.00 18.30 4.52
N GLN A 152 -0.57 18.29 3.25
CA GLN A 152 -1.41 17.86 2.14
C GLN A 152 -1.19 16.39 1.80
N VAL A 153 -2.25 15.68 1.43
CA VAL A 153 -2.19 14.27 0.97
C VAL A 153 -1.66 14.19 -0.48
N GLN A 154 -0.47 14.73 -0.70
CA GLN A 154 0.24 14.78 -1.97
C GLN A 154 1.65 14.22 -1.80
N VAL A 155 2.55 14.98 -1.16
CA VAL A 155 3.94 14.55 -0.92
C VAL A 155 4.13 14.20 0.55
N PRO A 156 4.64 13.00 0.90
CA PRO A 156 5.07 11.88 0.05
C PRO A 156 3.96 10.84 -0.20
N CYS A 157 2.70 11.16 0.07
CA CYS A 157 1.59 10.21 0.08
C CYS A 157 1.37 9.51 -1.27
N ILE A 158 1.47 10.25 -2.38
CA ILE A 158 1.25 9.72 -3.72
C ILE A 158 2.32 8.66 -4.07
N GLU A 159 3.60 8.98 -3.88
CA GLU A 159 4.70 8.05 -4.14
C GLU A 159 4.69 6.85 -3.18
N ARG A 160 4.28 7.07 -1.92
CA ARG A 160 4.13 5.99 -0.94
C ARG A 160 3.13 4.93 -1.40
N ASN A 161 2.03 5.31 -2.04
CA ASN A 161 1.05 4.34 -2.55
C ASN A 161 1.63 3.53 -3.72
N ALA A 162 2.35 4.17 -4.64
CA ALA A 162 3.01 3.49 -5.76
C ALA A 162 4.05 2.46 -5.25
N ILE A 163 4.97 2.89 -4.38
CA ILE A 163 6.00 2.02 -3.81
C ILE A 163 5.40 0.90 -2.96
N ALA A 164 4.39 1.19 -2.14
CA ALA A 164 3.72 0.19 -1.31
C ALA A 164 2.97 -0.85 -2.15
N SER A 165 2.40 -0.48 -3.30
CA SER A 165 1.77 -1.44 -4.22
C SER A 165 2.78 -2.45 -4.75
N VAL A 166 3.98 -1.98 -5.14
CA VAL A 166 5.08 -2.85 -5.58
C VAL A 166 5.57 -3.76 -4.43
N LYS A 167 5.72 -3.20 -3.22
CA LYS A 167 6.05 -3.99 -2.03
C LYS A 167 5.02 -5.08 -1.76
N ALA A 168 3.73 -4.78 -1.87
CA ALA A 168 2.65 -5.75 -1.65
C ALA A 168 2.70 -6.91 -2.65
N ILE A 169 2.92 -6.62 -3.93
CA ILE A 169 3.10 -7.64 -4.97
C ILE A 169 4.31 -8.52 -4.67
N ASN A 170 5.43 -7.90 -4.30
CA ASN A 170 6.64 -8.64 -3.98
C ASN A 170 6.50 -9.48 -2.70
N ALA A 171 5.82 -8.96 -1.68
CA ALA A 171 5.54 -9.64 -0.43
C ALA A 171 4.72 -10.92 -0.65
N ALA A 172 3.65 -10.86 -1.46
CA ALA A 172 2.88 -12.04 -1.85
C ALA A 172 3.75 -13.09 -2.56
N ARG A 173 4.59 -12.65 -3.51
CA ARG A 173 5.52 -13.54 -4.23
C ARG A 173 6.56 -14.17 -3.31
N MET A 174 7.08 -13.42 -2.34
CA MET A 174 8.03 -13.93 -1.35
C MET A 174 7.37 -14.95 -0.42
N ALA A 175 6.15 -14.69 0.05
CA ALA A 175 5.40 -15.61 0.90
C ALA A 175 5.13 -16.96 0.21
N LEU A 176 4.72 -16.94 -1.05
CA LEU A 176 4.42 -18.16 -1.81
C LEU A 176 5.66 -18.98 -2.17
N ARG A 177 6.82 -18.33 -2.32
CA ARG A 177 8.10 -19.00 -2.61
C ARG A 177 8.90 -19.37 -1.38
N ARG A 178 8.42 -19.01 -0.19
CA ARG A 178 9.13 -19.28 1.06
C ARG A 178 9.08 -20.79 1.34
N THR A 179 10.25 -21.39 1.53
CA THR A 179 10.41 -22.81 1.87
C THR A 179 10.75 -23.04 3.35
N SER A 180 10.93 -21.97 4.12
CA SER A 180 11.23 -22.01 5.54
C SER A 180 10.09 -21.44 6.38
N ALA A 181 10.02 -21.83 7.65
CA ALA A 181 9.10 -21.17 8.59
C ALA A 181 9.44 -19.67 8.72
N PRO A 182 8.45 -18.78 8.85
CA PRO A 182 8.68 -17.39 9.20
C PRO A 182 9.24 -17.29 10.62
N ARG A 183 10.27 -16.45 10.81
CA ARG A 183 10.86 -16.19 12.14
C ARG A 183 10.02 -15.21 12.96
N VAL A 184 9.31 -14.33 12.27
CA VAL A 184 8.42 -13.32 12.83
C VAL A 184 7.00 -13.64 12.36
N SER A 185 6.05 -13.67 13.29
CA SER A 185 4.63 -13.86 12.97
C SER A 185 3.95 -12.51 12.71
N LEU A 186 2.82 -12.54 12.02
CA LEU A 186 2.00 -11.35 11.80
C LEU A 186 1.63 -10.65 13.13
N ASP A 187 1.28 -11.41 14.17
CA ASP A 187 0.95 -10.85 15.50
C ASP A 187 2.10 -10.03 16.08
N LYS A 188 3.33 -10.54 16.01
CA LYS A 188 4.53 -9.82 16.48
C LYS A 188 4.77 -8.55 15.67
N VAL A 189 4.51 -8.57 14.37
CA VAL A 189 4.62 -7.38 13.53
C VAL A 189 3.55 -6.35 13.87
N ILE A 190 2.31 -6.77 14.15
CA ILE A 190 1.23 -5.87 14.60
C ILE A 190 1.59 -5.22 15.94
N GLU A 191 2.05 -6.03 16.90
CA GLU A 191 2.52 -5.55 18.21
C GLU A 191 3.66 -4.54 18.05
N THR A 192 4.69 -4.90 17.27
CA THR A 192 5.84 -4.03 16.99
C THR A 192 5.41 -2.72 16.34
N MET A 193 4.47 -2.77 15.38
CA MET A 193 3.91 -1.57 14.75
C MET A 193 3.26 -0.66 15.80
N TYR A 194 2.48 -1.23 16.71
CA TYR A 194 1.78 -0.47 17.73
C TYR A 194 2.74 0.18 18.73
N GLU A 195 3.72 -0.58 19.23
CA GLU A 195 4.77 -0.09 20.13
C GLU A 195 5.58 1.03 19.46
N THR A 196 6.05 0.80 18.23
CA THR A 196 6.78 1.81 17.44
C THR A 196 5.94 3.08 17.25
N GLY A 197 4.63 2.93 17.04
CA GLY A 197 3.70 4.05 16.93
C GLY A 197 3.57 4.86 18.23
N LYS A 198 3.50 4.18 19.38
CA LYS A 198 3.49 4.83 20.70
C LYS A 198 4.77 5.59 20.99
N ASP A 199 5.91 5.02 20.61
CA ASP A 199 7.23 5.63 20.80
C ASP A 199 7.51 6.76 19.79
N MET A 200 6.77 6.79 18.68
CA MET A 200 6.91 7.84 17.67
C MET A 200 6.59 9.20 18.28
N ASN A 201 7.56 10.13 18.21
CA ASN A 201 7.36 11.50 18.67
C ASN A 201 6.14 12.13 17.97
N ALA A 202 5.27 12.80 18.73
CA ALA A 202 4.03 13.38 18.23
C ALA A 202 4.22 14.28 16.99
N LYS A 203 5.37 14.97 16.86
CA LYS A 203 5.66 15.83 15.69
C LYS A 203 5.92 15.07 14.39
N TYR A 204 6.14 13.76 14.44
CA TYR A 204 6.33 12.89 13.28
C TYR A 204 5.10 12.01 12.97
N ARG A 205 4.03 12.19 13.74
CA ARG A 205 2.67 11.74 13.39
C ARG A 205 1.98 12.85 12.62
N GLU A 206 0.75 12.57 12.16
CA GLU A 206 -0.08 13.42 11.27
C GLU A 206 -0.42 14.80 11.87
N THR A 207 0.59 15.64 12.02
CA THR A 207 0.54 16.95 12.68
C THR A 207 1.13 18.05 11.80
N SER A 208 1.93 17.69 10.79
CA SER A 208 2.64 18.63 9.92
C SER A 208 3.61 19.56 10.65
N ARG A 209 4.13 19.10 11.80
CA ARG A 209 5.03 19.87 12.69
C ARG A 209 6.46 19.36 12.66
N GLY A 210 6.78 18.40 11.81
CA GLY A 210 8.08 17.74 11.75
C GLY A 210 8.61 17.59 10.33
N GLY A 211 9.40 16.54 10.14
CA GLY A 211 9.77 15.92 8.86
C GLY A 211 9.86 16.83 7.63
N LEU A 212 9.17 16.41 6.56
CA LEU A 212 9.14 17.15 5.29
C LEU A 212 8.25 18.39 5.39
N ALA A 213 7.24 18.37 6.27
CA ALA A 213 6.27 19.45 6.41
C ALA A 213 6.93 20.80 6.74
N ILE A 214 7.96 20.81 7.58
CA ILE A 214 8.67 22.04 7.97
C ILE A 214 9.91 22.34 7.11
N LYS A 215 10.36 21.37 6.30
CA LYS A 215 11.61 21.48 5.52
C LYS A 215 11.37 21.92 4.08
N VAL A 216 10.22 21.56 3.51
CA VAL A 216 9.84 21.93 2.15
C VAL A 216 8.75 23.01 2.25
N GLN A 217 9.07 24.21 1.79
CA GLN A 217 8.09 25.27 1.61
C GLN A 217 7.51 25.15 0.19
N CYS A 218 6.18 25.17 0.07
CA CYS A 218 5.52 25.23 -1.22
C CYS A 218 5.36 26.70 -1.61
N ASP A 219 5.98 27.10 -2.72
CA ASP A 219 5.68 28.37 -3.41
C ASP A 219 4.37 28.28 -4.20
#